data_AF-A0A285PR36-F1
#
_entry.id   AF-A0A285PR36-F1
#
_cell.length_a   1.000
_cell.length_b   1.000
_cell.length_c   1.000
_cell.angle_alpha   90.00
_cell.angle_beta   90.00
_cell.angle_gamma   90.00
#
_symmetry.space_group_name_H-M   'P 1'
#
loop_
_entity.id
_entity.type
_entity.pdbx_description
1 polymer ?
#
loop_
_entity_poly.entity_id
_entity_poly.type
_entity_poly.pdbx_seq_one_letter_code
_entity_poly.pdbx_strand_id
1 'polypeptide(L)'
;MGKKIPRITNSEMQILEVLWDEGEALTSSEIVEVSDDRTWKSSSVHLLLNSLLKKNFVQVAGFKKTTKNYARTFEPSMTREEYSMKQLQQEKKKNTRVFSGLFNTFVSEEISSESLQKLSSLIESRLDNLDDEE
;
A
#
# COMPACT_ATOMS: atom_id res chain seq x y z
N MET A 1 2.79 -12.35 -17.44
CA MET A 1 2.39 -10.92 -17.40
C MET A 1 1.99 -10.57 -15.97
N GLY A 2 2.74 -9.71 -15.27
CA GLY A 2 2.39 -9.34 -13.88
C GLY A 2 1.09 -8.55 -13.84
N LYS A 3 0.11 -8.99 -13.05
CA LYS A 3 -1.20 -8.33 -12.93
C LYS A 3 -1.01 -6.87 -12.49
N LYS A 4 -1.64 -5.94 -13.22
CA LYS A 4 -1.66 -4.51 -12.89
C LYS A 4 -2.39 -4.31 -11.58
N ILE A 5 -1.80 -3.58 -10.62
CA ILE A 5 -2.50 -3.21 -9.39
C ILE A 5 -3.71 -2.33 -9.76
N PRO A 6 -4.93 -2.69 -9.32
CA PRO A 6 -6.12 -1.89 -9.58
C PRO A 6 -5.99 -0.49 -8.98
N ARG A 7 -6.56 0.53 -9.63
CA ARG A 7 -6.59 1.88 -9.05
C ARG A 7 -7.48 1.91 -7.82
N ILE A 8 -6.97 2.57 -6.78
CA ILE A 8 -7.68 2.90 -5.55
C ILE A 8 -8.14 4.37 -5.64
N THR A 9 -9.34 4.67 -5.14
CA THR A 9 -9.82 6.04 -4.96
C THR A 9 -9.35 6.62 -3.62
N ASN A 10 -9.38 7.94 -3.45
CA ASN A 10 -8.98 8.56 -2.18
C ASN A 10 -9.77 8.02 -0.98
N SER A 11 -11.09 7.82 -1.13
CA SER A 11 -11.91 7.26 -0.06
C SER A 11 -11.59 5.80 0.27
N GLU A 12 -11.22 5.01 -0.74
CA GLU A 12 -10.75 3.63 -0.54
C GLU A 12 -9.38 3.60 0.13
N MET A 13 -8.49 4.54 -0.19
CA MET A 13 -7.18 4.70 0.43
C MET A 13 -7.32 5.04 1.92
N GLN A 14 -8.20 5.97 2.27
CA GLN A 14 -8.47 6.32 3.67
C GLN A 14 -8.89 5.11 4.51
N ILE A 15 -9.67 4.18 3.95
CA ILE A 15 -10.03 2.94 4.66
C ILE A 15 -8.82 2.04 4.85
N LEU A 16 -7.94 1.91 3.85
CA LEU A 16 -6.71 1.13 4.00
C LEU A 16 -5.74 1.73 5.00
N GLU A 17 -5.62 3.07 5.03
CA GLU A 17 -4.82 3.80 6.01
C GLU A 17 -5.27 3.47 7.43
N VAL A 18 -6.57 3.60 7.72
CA VAL A 18 -7.16 3.25 9.02
C VAL A 18 -6.89 1.80 9.38
N LEU A 19 -7.09 0.86 8.45
CA LEU A 19 -6.82 -0.56 8.71
C LEU A 19 -5.34 -0.87 8.95
N TRP A 20 -4.42 -0.12 8.32
CA TRP A 20 -2.99 -0.25 8.57
C TRP A 20 -2.55 0.38 9.89
N ASP A 21 -3.14 1.52 10.26
CA ASP A 21 -2.80 2.26 11.47
C ASP A 21 -3.32 1.56 12.73
N GLU A 22 -4.53 0.99 12.67
CA GLU A 22 -5.10 0.22 13.78
C GLU A 22 -4.42 -1.14 13.97
N GLY A 23 -3.91 -1.76 12.89
CA GLY A 23 -3.18 -3.03 12.94
C GLY A 23 -4.02 -4.24 13.36
N GLU A 24 -5.33 -4.08 13.53
CA GLU A 24 -6.29 -5.16 13.83
C GLU A 24 -7.47 -5.19 12.86
N ALA A 25 -8.19 -6.31 12.84
CA ALA A 25 -9.32 -6.49 11.95
C ALA A 25 -10.58 -5.77 12.47
N LEU A 26 -11.08 -4.80 11.70
CA LEU A 26 -12.18 -3.92 12.11
C LEU A 26 -13.49 -4.26 11.40
N THR A 27 -14.61 -4.06 12.09
CA THR A 27 -15.94 -4.06 11.47
C THR A 27 -16.18 -2.78 10.68
N SER A 28 -17.18 -2.80 9.79
CA SER A 28 -17.58 -1.60 9.04
C SER A 28 -17.98 -0.42 9.93
N SER A 29 -18.52 -0.69 11.13
CA SER A 29 -18.91 0.34 12.09
C SER A 29 -17.68 0.94 12.78
N GLU A 30 -16.75 0.09 13.23
CA GLU A 30 -15.49 0.53 13.84
C GLU A 30 -14.65 1.37 12.86
N ILE A 31 -14.57 0.96 11.58
CA ILE A 31 -13.91 1.76 10.55
C ILE A 31 -14.51 3.17 10.47
N VAL A 32 -15.85 3.29 10.53
CA VAL A 32 -16.52 4.60 10.49
C VAL A 32 -16.24 5.41 11.76
N GLU A 33 -16.18 4.76 12.91
CA GLU A 33 -15.94 5.40 14.22
C GLU A 33 -14.52 5.94 14.34
N VAL A 34 -13.51 5.18 13.88
CA VAL A 34 -12.10 5.59 13.90
C VAL A 34 -11.76 6.61 12.80
N SER A 35 -12.52 6.64 11.71
CA SER A 35 -12.26 7.53 10.56
C SER A 35 -12.81 8.95 10.78
N ASP A 36 -12.23 9.75 11.68
CA ASP A 36 -12.72 11.11 11.97
C ASP A 36 -12.64 12.07 10.77
N ASP A 37 -11.54 12.08 10.03
CA ASP A 37 -11.30 12.98 8.88
C ASP A 37 -11.64 12.35 7.50
N ARG A 38 -12.73 11.59 7.46
CA ARG A 38 -13.16 10.89 6.24
C ARG A 38 -13.79 11.82 5.19
N THR A 39 -13.43 11.60 3.93
CA THR A 39 -14.03 12.28 2.76
C THR A 39 -15.37 11.67 2.31
N TRP A 40 -15.78 10.56 2.92
CA TRP A 40 -16.90 9.75 2.50
C TRP A 40 -17.96 9.62 3.61
N LYS A 41 -19.22 9.41 3.21
CA LYS A 41 -20.34 9.29 4.16
C LYS A 41 -20.35 7.93 4.82
N SER A 42 -20.71 7.86 6.10
CA SER A 42 -20.82 6.58 6.85
C SER A 42 -21.67 5.52 6.12
N SER A 43 -22.73 5.93 5.42
CA SER A 43 -23.59 5.03 4.64
C SER A 43 -22.88 4.37 3.45
N SER A 44 -21.75 4.92 2.99
CA SER A 44 -20.98 4.43 1.85
C SER A 44 -19.91 3.41 2.22
N VAL A 45 -19.63 3.17 3.52
CA VAL A 45 -18.53 2.29 3.97
C VAL A 45 -18.62 0.90 3.36
N HIS A 46 -19.82 0.32 3.28
CA HIS A 46 -20.03 -1.01 2.71
C HIS A 46 -19.74 -1.06 1.21
N LEU A 47 -20.01 0.02 0.46
CA LEU A 47 -19.69 0.09 -0.97
C LEU A 47 -18.18 0.15 -1.19
N LEU A 48 -17.47 0.94 -0.38
CA LEU A 48 -16.02 1.07 -0.43
C LEU A 48 -15.34 -0.25 -0.05
N LEU A 49 -15.77 -0.90 1.04
CA LEU A 49 -15.28 -2.22 1.43
C LEU A 49 -15.54 -3.28 0.37
N ASN A 50 -16.73 -3.30 -0.23
CA ASN A 50 -17.03 -4.23 -1.33
C ASN A 50 -16.15 -3.99 -2.56
N SER A 51 -15.82 -2.74 -2.86
CA SER A 51 -14.89 -2.39 -3.93
C SER A 51 -13.46 -2.86 -3.61
N LEU A 52 -12.98 -2.61 -2.39
CA LEU A 52 -11.67 -3.06 -1.91
C LEU A 52 -11.55 -4.59 -1.91
N LEU A 53 -12.59 -5.32 -1.50
CA LEU A 53 -12.67 -6.78 -1.57
C LEU A 53 -12.54 -7.28 -3.00
N LYS A 54 -13.30 -6.69 -3.95
CA LYS A 54 -13.22 -7.06 -5.37
C LYS A 54 -11.82 -6.82 -5.96
N LYS A 55 -11.12 -5.80 -5.47
CA LYS A 55 -9.75 -5.46 -5.86
C LYS A 55 -8.68 -6.27 -5.11
N ASN A 56 -9.07 -7.09 -4.13
CA ASN A 56 -8.20 -7.84 -3.23
C ASN A 56 -7.24 -6.95 -2.43
N PHE A 57 -7.68 -5.78 -1.98
CA PHE A 57 -6.90 -4.93 -1.06
C PHE A 57 -7.25 -5.16 0.41
N VAL A 58 -8.43 -5.71 0.67
CA VAL A 58 -8.86 -6.15 1.99
C VAL A 58 -9.40 -7.57 1.90
N GLN A 59 -9.43 -8.27 3.03
CA GLN A 59 -10.04 -9.59 3.16
C GLN A 59 -10.91 -9.65 4.42
N VAL A 60 -11.79 -10.64 4.48
CA VAL A 60 -12.60 -10.89 5.68
C VAL A 60 -11.75 -11.71 6.65
N ALA A 61 -11.40 -11.12 7.79
CA ALA A 61 -10.59 -11.76 8.81
C ALA A 61 -11.43 -12.64 9.75
N GLY A 62 -12.71 -12.30 9.93
CA GLY A 62 -13.59 -13.03 10.82
C GLY A 62 -14.90 -12.31 11.10
N PHE A 63 -15.44 -12.58 12.28
CA PHE A 63 -16.72 -12.06 12.73
C PHE A 63 -16.66 -11.62 14.20
N LYS A 64 -17.13 -10.41 14.48
CA LYS A 64 -17.25 -9.85 15.83
C LYS A 64 -18.72 -9.82 16.24
N LYS A 65 -19.02 -10.23 17.48
CA LYS A 65 -20.38 -10.20 18.02
C LYS A 65 -20.80 -8.75 18.27
N THR A 66 -21.91 -8.35 17.69
CA THR A 66 -22.57 -7.06 17.96
C THR A 66 -23.86 -7.27 18.75
N THR A 67 -24.49 -6.19 19.21
CA THR A 67 -25.72 -6.23 20.01
C THR A 67 -26.85 -7.03 19.36
N LYS A 68 -26.91 -7.08 18.02
CA LYS A 68 -27.99 -7.77 17.28
C LYS A 68 -27.53 -8.99 16.50
N ASN A 69 -26.32 -8.99 15.94
CA ASN A 69 -25.83 -10.02 15.01
C ASN A 69 -24.29 -10.16 15.05
N TYR A 70 -23.72 -11.07 14.27
CA TYR A 70 -22.28 -11.09 13.99
C TYR A 70 -21.93 -10.17 12.80
N ALA A 71 -21.04 -9.22 13.02
CA ALA A 71 -20.53 -8.33 11.97
C ALA A 71 -19.21 -8.87 11.41
N ARG A 72 -19.03 -8.75 10.09
CA ARG A 72 -17.75 -9.09 9.43
C ARG A 72 -16.67 -8.12 9.87
N THR A 73 -15.48 -8.64 10.15
CA THR A 73 -14.26 -7.86 10.33
C THR A 73 -13.42 -7.93 9.06
N PHE A 74 -12.70 -6.85 8.78
CA PHE A 74 -11.88 -6.66 7.60
C PHE A 74 -10.47 -6.31 7.99
N GLU A 75 -9.50 -6.85 7.26
CA GLU A 75 -8.08 -6.52 7.41
C GLU A 75 -7.45 -6.28 6.03
N PRO A 76 -6.34 -5.53 5.94
CA PRO A 76 -5.60 -5.37 4.70
C PRO A 76 -5.06 -6.72 4.21
N SER A 77 -5.13 -6.97 2.91
CA SER A 77 -4.55 -8.17 2.30
C SER A 77 -3.03 -8.07 2.06
N MET A 78 -2.47 -6.87 2.26
CA MET A 78 -1.06 -6.57 2.12
C MET A 78 -0.65 -5.43 3.05
N THR A 79 0.62 -5.37 3.36
CA THR A 79 1.23 -4.30 4.16
C THR A 79 1.34 -2.99 3.39
N ARG A 80 1.54 -1.89 4.10
CA ARG A 80 1.76 -0.55 3.54
C ARG A 80 3.02 -0.51 2.66
N GLU A 81 4.06 -1.22 3.07
CA GLU A 81 5.32 -1.36 2.35
C GLU A 81 5.13 -2.13 1.05
N GLU A 82 4.43 -3.28 1.10
CA GLU A 82 4.14 -4.08 -0.10
C GLU A 82 3.32 -3.29 -1.12
N TYR A 83 2.33 -2.53 -0.65
CA TYR A 83 1.53 -1.66 -1.51
C TYR A 83 2.39 -0.59 -2.18
N SER A 84 3.23 0.11 -1.41
CA SER A 84 4.12 1.16 -1.91
C SER A 84 5.12 0.61 -2.93
N MET A 85 5.72 -0.56 -2.65
CA MET A 85 6.64 -1.21 -3.57
C MET A 85 5.95 -1.60 -4.89
N LYS A 86 4.73 -2.12 -4.80
CA LYS A 86 3.88 -2.45 -5.95
C LYS A 86 3.57 -1.21 -6.81
N GLN A 87 3.27 -0.07 -6.18
CA GLN A 87 3.09 1.20 -6.89
C GLN A 87 4.38 1.64 -7.61
N LEU A 88 5.51 1.65 -6.91
CA LEU A 88 6.81 2.04 -7.49
C LEU A 88 7.20 1.16 -8.67
N GLN A 89 7.00 -0.16 -8.58
CA GLN A 89 7.23 -1.07 -9.69
C GLN A 89 6.32 -0.79 -10.89
N GLN A 90 5.07 -0.38 -10.65
CA GLN A 90 4.16 0.00 -11.71
C GLN A 90 4.60 1.30 -12.40
N GLU A 91 5.06 2.30 -11.63
CA GLU A 91 5.59 3.55 -12.19
C GLU A 91 6.89 3.33 -12.97
N LYS A 92 7.83 2.53 -12.44
CA LYS A 92 9.05 2.12 -13.16
C LYS A 92 8.73 1.50 -14.53
N LYS A 93 7.71 0.63 -14.59
CA LYS A 93 7.27 0.00 -15.86
C LYS A 93 6.66 0.97 -16.85
N LYS A 94 6.04 2.07 -16.39
CA LYS A 94 5.43 3.08 -17.26
C LYS A 94 6.48 4.04 -17.83
N ASN A 95 7.42 4.48 -16.99
CA ASN A 95 8.39 5.49 -17.39
C ASN A 95 9.71 5.35 -16.62
N THR A 96 10.58 4.46 -17.09
CA THR A 96 11.90 4.20 -16.49
C THR A 96 12.74 5.46 -16.36
N ARG A 97 12.71 6.37 -17.33
CA ARG A 97 13.52 7.60 -17.33
C ARG A 97 13.08 8.58 -16.25
N VAL A 98 11.78 8.78 -16.07
CA VAL A 98 11.24 9.62 -14.99
C VAL A 98 11.51 8.98 -13.63
N PHE A 99 11.38 7.66 -13.52
CA PHE A 99 11.71 6.95 -12.28
C PHE A 99 13.18 7.12 -11.88
N SER A 100 14.12 6.98 -12.83
CA SER A 100 15.55 7.21 -12.58
C SER A 100 15.84 8.66 -12.17
N GLY A 101 15.17 9.64 -12.77
CA GLY A 101 15.30 11.05 -12.38
C GLY A 101 14.83 11.32 -10.95
N LEU A 102 13.63 10.84 -10.59
CA LEU A 102 13.08 10.97 -9.24
C LEU A 102 13.97 10.27 -8.19
N PHE A 103 14.46 9.08 -8.51
CA PHE A 103 15.36 8.34 -7.62
C PHE A 103 16.68 9.10 -7.40
N ASN A 104 17.25 9.68 -8.46
CA ASN A 104 18.47 10.47 -8.34
C ASN A 104 18.27 11.70 -7.43
N THR A 105 17.16 12.42 -7.58
CA THR A 105 16.81 13.54 -6.70
C THR A 105 16.66 13.10 -5.25
N PHE A 106 15.95 12.00 -5.01
CA PHE A 106 15.74 11.48 -3.65
C PHE A 106 17.07 11.12 -2.96
N VAL A 107 17.97 10.44 -3.69
CA VAL A 107 19.31 10.08 -3.20
C VAL A 107 20.17 11.31 -2.89
N SER A 108 19.99 12.41 -3.62
CA SER A 108 20.79 13.61 -3.43
C SER A 108 20.29 14.55 -2.33
N GLU A 109 19.04 14.43 -1.87
CA GLU A 109 18.44 15.37 -0.91
C GLU A 109 18.05 14.76 0.45
N GLU A 110 17.62 13.48 0.51
CA GLU A 110 16.87 12.96 1.67
C GLU A 110 17.41 11.68 2.31
N ILE A 111 18.58 11.16 1.89
CA ILE A 111 19.11 9.88 2.38
C ILE A 111 20.25 10.06 3.39
N SER A 112 20.19 9.31 4.50
CA SER A 112 21.26 9.28 5.50
C SER A 112 22.57 8.71 4.94
N SER A 113 23.72 9.14 5.49
CA SER A 113 25.04 8.64 5.06
C SER A 113 25.17 7.12 5.13
N GLU A 114 24.55 6.48 6.12
CA GLU A 114 24.56 5.02 6.27
C GLU A 114 23.77 4.33 5.15
N SER A 115 22.59 4.85 4.83
CA SER A 115 21.77 4.33 3.73
C SER A 115 22.43 4.57 2.38
N LEU A 116 23.13 5.69 2.20
CA LEU A 116 23.92 5.97 0.99
C LEU A 116 25.08 4.98 0.81
N GLN A 117 25.83 4.66 1.86
CA GLN A 117 26.90 3.66 1.77
C GLN A 117 26.35 2.28 1.38
N LYS A 118 25.23 1.86 2.00
CA LYS A 118 24.56 0.60 1.65
C LYS A 118 24.10 0.59 0.20
N LEU A 119 23.54 1.70 -0.29
CA LEU A 119 23.15 1.86 -1.69
C LEU A 119 24.35 1.78 -2.64
N SER A 120 25.46 2.45 -2.34
CA SER A 120 26.69 2.39 -3.15
C SER A 120 27.15 0.94 -3.32
N SER A 121 27.26 0.21 -2.21
CA SER A 121 27.71 -1.19 -2.23
C SER A 121 26.79 -2.11 -3.05
N LEU A 122 25.47 -1.87 -3.01
CA LEU A 122 24.50 -2.62 -3.81
C LEU A 122 24.64 -2.30 -5.31
N ILE A 123 24.91 -1.05 -5.65
CA ILE A 123 25.06 -0.62 -7.05
C ILE A 123 26.36 -1.16 -7.63
N GLU A 124 27.48 -1.02 -6.91
CA GLU A 124 28.80 -1.56 -7.30
C GLU A 124 28.71 -3.07 -7.54
N SER A 125 28.17 -3.83 -6.57
CA SER A 125 27.98 -5.26 -6.74
C SER A 125 27.10 -5.60 -7.95
N ARG A 126 26.09 -4.79 -8.28
CA ARG A 126 25.25 -5.04 -9.45
C ARG A 126 25.98 -4.77 -10.77
N LEU A 127 26.86 -3.77 -10.81
CA LEU A 127 27.69 -3.43 -11.96
C LEU A 127 28.75 -4.51 -12.21
N ASP A 128 29.44 -4.97 -11.16
CA ASP A 128 30.44 -6.05 -11.27
C ASP A 128 29.82 -7.32 -11.88
N ASN A 129 28.62 -7.70 -11.43
CA ASN A 129 27.88 -8.84 -11.98
C ASN A 129 27.40 -8.65 -13.43
N LEU A 130 27.44 -7.45 -14.00
CA LEU A 130 27.14 -7.21 -15.43
C LEU A 130 28.40 -7.31 -16.28
N ASP A 131 29.54 -6.86 -15.74
CA ASP A 131 30.82 -6.89 -16.44
C ASP A 131 31.39 -8.33 -16.52
N ASP A 132 30.97 -9.24 -15.62
CA ASP A 132 31.29 -10.67 -15.66
C ASP A 132 30.43 -11.49 -16.64
N GLU A 133 29.35 -10.92 -17.20
CA GLU A 133 28.45 -11.59 -18.16
C GLU A 133 28.75 -11.23 -19.64
N GLU A 134 29.78 -10.41 -19.92
CA GLU A 134 30.24 -9.99 -21.25
C GLU A 134 31.54 -10.69 -21.69
#